data_AF-A0A0C9T4W7-F1
#
_entry.id   AF-A0A0C9T4W7-F1
#
_cell.length_a   1.000
_cell.length_b   1.000
_cell.length_c   1.000
_cell.angle_alpha   90.00
_cell.angle_beta   90.00
_cell.angle_gamma   90.00
#
_symmetry.space_group_name_H-M   'P 1'
#
loop_
_entity.id
_entity.type
_entity.pdbx_description
1 polymer ?
#
loop_
_entity_poly.entity_id
_entity_poly.type
_entity_poly.pdbx_seq_one_letter_code
_entity_poly.pdbx_strand_id
1 'polypeptide(L)'
;NVMRDMMLVNVSGIDGHAMPIDINMEHKIGNVKELLVAKGLTNTWDRLGDIGATINLLSTIKKKIQTSLGTRYRGISHTTPDTSDLVWKVANHCQDHGLQEFRPGREHNALQKCIPDILAVGTQKLLSSTLGTFNKQRKSLVTGIVVEDTEIELDEGPELGITFSMLDVDE
;
A
#
# COMPACT_ATOMS: atom_id res chain seq x y z
N ASN A 1 -44.66 -3.55 14.23
CA ASN A 1 -43.97 -4.72 13.65
C ASN A 1 -42.48 -4.69 14.02
N VAL A 2 -42.15 -4.40 15.29
CA VAL A 2 -40.77 -4.16 15.78
C VAL A 2 -40.02 -5.46 16.08
N MET A 3 -40.76 -6.57 16.23
CA MET A 3 -40.21 -7.84 16.71
C MET A 3 -39.34 -8.59 15.68
N ARG A 4 -39.42 -8.24 14.38
CA ARG A 4 -38.56 -8.83 13.33
C ARG A 4 -37.20 -8.14 13.22
N ASP A 5 -37.07 -6.90 13.68
CA ASP A 5 -35.85 -6.10 13.56
C ASP A 5 -34.81 -6.39 14.66
N MET A 6 -35.18 -7.15 15.70
CA MET A 6 -34.31 -7.44 16.87
C MET A 6 -33.98 -8.93 17.04
N MET A 7 -33.92 -9.68 15.94
CA MET A 7 -33.50 -11.08 16.00
C MET A 7 -31.97 -11.17 16.00
N LEU A 8 -31.43 -11.82 17.04
CA LEU A 8 -30.03 -12.20 17.13
C LEU A 8 -29.88 -13.67 16.74
N VAL A 9 -28.87 -13.98 15.93
CA VAL A 9 -28.52 -15.34 15.50
C VAL A 9 -27.10 -15.64 15.93
N ASN A 10 -26.91 -16.80 16.57
CA ASN A 10 -25.58 -17.33 16.87
C ASN A 10 -25.11 -18.22 15.73
N VAL A 11 -24.39 -17.65 14.78
CA VAL A 11 -23.83 -18.36 13.62
C VAL A 11 -22.59 -19.19 13.98
N SER A 12 -21.95 -18.87 15.10
CA SER A 12 -20.69 -19.48 15.55
C SER A 12 -20.89 -20.70 16.45
N GLY A 13 -22.04 -20.80 17.10
CA GLY A 13 -22.31 -21.79 18.15
C GLY A 13 -21.63 -21.48 19.49
N ILE A 14 -20.94 -20.34 19.62
CA ILE A 14 -20.22 -19.93 20.84
C ILE A 14 -21.16 -19.09 21.70
N ASP A 15 -21.25 -19.40 22.99
CA ASP A 15 -22.11 -18.65 23.91
C ASP A 15 -21.69 -17.18 24.02
N GLY A 16 -22.67 -16.28 24.10
CA GLY A 16 -22.44 -14.83 24.08
C GLY A 16 -22.02 -14.24 22.73
N HIS A 17 -21.87 -15.05 21.67
CA HIS A 17 -21.46 -14.59 20.34
C HIS A 17 -22.62 -14.64 19.33
N ALA A 18 -23.65 -13.84 19.59
CA ALA A 18 -24.79 -13.66 18.70
C ALA A 18 -24.69 -12.33 17.94
N MET A 19 -25.20 -12.30 16.72
CA MET A 19 -25.19 -11.11 15.88
C MET A 19 -26.57 -10.80 15.28
N PRO A 20 -26.88 -9.53 14.97
CA PRO A 20 -28.10 -9.19 14.26
C PRO A 20 -28.24 -9.95 12.94
N ILE A 21 -29.48 -10.34 12.60
CA ILE A 21 -29.77 -11.04 11.33
C ILE A 21 -29.29 -10.25 10.12
N ASP A 22 -29.42 -8.92 10.13
CA ASP A 22 -29.01 -8.06 9.01
C ASP A 22 -27.51 -8.21 8.71
N ILE A 23 -26.66 -8.15 9.75
CA ILE A 23 -25.21 -8.31 9.60
C ILE A 23 -24.86 -9.74 9.12
N ASN A 24 -25.58 -10.76 9.59
CA ASN A 24 -25.39 -12.13 9.08
C ASN A 24 -25.78 -12.24 7.59
N MET A 25 -26.85 -11.57 7.18
CA MET A 25 -27.27 -11.49 5.77
C MET A 25 -26.22 -10.76 4.93
N GLU A 26 -25.69 -9.65 5.43
CA GLU A 26 -24.63 -8.88 4.79
C GLU A 26 -23.38 -9.73 4.54
N HIS A 27 -22.94 -10.52 5.53
CA HIS A 27 -21.82 -11.45 5.35
C HIS A 27 -22.08 -12.48 4.23
N LYS A 28 -23.30 -13.00 4.13
CA LYS A 28 -23.67 -13.94 3.05
C LYS A 28 -23.68 -13.25 1.69
N ILE A 29 -24.22 -12.03 1.61
CA ILE A 29 -24.22 -11.21 0.39
C ILE A 29 -22.79 -10.88 -0.05
N GLY A 30 -21.91 -10.53 0.89
CA GLY A 30 -20.49 -10.27 0.62
C GLY A 30 -19.80 -11.46 -0.03
N ASN A 31 -20.01 -12.67 0.49
CA ASN A 31 -19.46 -13.90 -0.10
C ASN A 31 -19.98 -14.16 -1.53
N VAL A 32 -21.26 -13.89 -1.79
CA VAL A 32 -21.83 -14.01 -3.14
C VAL A 32 -21.20 -13.00 -4.10
N LYS A 33 -21.02 -11.75 -3.67
CA LYS A 33 -20.36 -10.70 -4.45
C LYS A 33 -18.91 -11.08 -4.79
N GLU A 34 -18.14 -11.57 -3.84
CA GLU A 34 -16.76 -12.02 -4.08
C GLU A 34 -16.69 -13.11 -5.15
N LEU A 35 -17.57 -14.12 -5.06
CA LEU A 35 -17.61 -15.22 -6.01
C LEU A 35 -18.08 -14.78 -7.41
N LEU A 36 -18.98 -13.81 -7.47
CA LEU A 36 -19.39 -13.20 -8.72
C LEU A 36 -18.21 -12.44 -9.35
N VAL A 37 -17.55 -11.55 -8.60
CA VAL A 37 -16.40 -10.77 -9.09
C VAL A 37 -15.26 -11.67 -9.57
N ALA A 38 -14.96 -12.75 -8.86
CA ALA A 38 -13.91 -13.71 -9.23
C ALA A 38 -14.07 -14.31 -10.63
N LYS A 39 -15.29 -14.30 -11.19
CA LYS A 39 -15.61 -14.85 -12.51
C LYS A 39 -15.53 -13.84 -13.66
N GLY A 40 -15.56 -12.54 -13.37
CA GLY A 40 -15.36 -11.48 -14.37
C GLY A 40 -16.50 -11.33 -15.39
N LEU A 41 -16.14 -11.15 -16.67
CA LEU A 41 -17.02 -10.70 -17.76
C LEU A 41 -18.20 -11.64 -18.11
N THR A 42 -18.23 -12.88 -17.63
CA THR A 42 -19.26 -13.88 -17.97
C THR A 42 -20.37 -14.01 -16.93
N ASN A 43 -20.56 -12.98 -16.12
CA ASN A 43 -21.55 -12.96 -15.05
C ASN A 43 -22.95 -12.63 -15.58
N THR A 44 -23.87 -13.59 -15.44
CA THR A 44 -25.30 -13.42 -15.71
C THR A 44 -26.10 -13.45 -14.42
N TRP A 45 -27.25 -12.76 -14.40
CA TRP A 45 -28.14 -12.72 -13.23
C TRP A 45 -28.69 -14.10 -12.85
N ASP A 46 -28.93 -14.99 -13.82
CA ASP A 46 -29.38 -16.36 -13.55
C ASP A 46 -28.36 -17.14 -12.71
N ARG A 47 -27.07 -16.94 -13.00
CA ARG A 47 -25.99 -17.56 -12.24
C ARG A 47 -25.81 -17.00 -10.84
N LEU A 48 -26.25 -15.76 -10.60
CA LEU A 48 -26.29 -15.22 -9.25
C LEU A 48 -27.25 -16.03 -8.37
N GLY A 49 -28.38 -16.47 -8.93
CA GLY A 49 -29.32 -17.36 -8.28
C GLY A 49 -28.69 -18.71 -7.93
N ASP A 50 -27.99 -19.33 -8.89
CA ASP A 50 -27.30 -20.61 -8.68
C ASP A 50 -26.20 -20.52 -7.61
N ILE A 51 -25.40 -19.45 -7.63
CA ILE A 51 -24.35 -19.19 -6.64
C ILE A 51 -24.96 -18.94 -5.26
N GLY A 52 -26.05 -18.17 -5.19
CA GLY A 52 -26.78 -17.92 -3.96
C GLY A 52 -27.31 -19.21 -3.34
N ALA A 53 -27.92 -20.08 -4.13
CA ALA A 53 -28.44 -21.38 -3.68
C ALA A 53 -27.33 -22.31 -3.15
N THR A 54 -26.13 -22.23 -3.74
CA THR A 54 -24.99 -23.11 -3.41
C THR A 54 -23.94 -22.48 -2.49
N ILE A 55 -24.19 -21.27 -1.97
CA ILE A 55 -23.20 -20.46 -1.24
C ILE A 55 -22.59 -21.16 -0.03
N ASN A 56 -23.37 -21.96 0.69
CA ASN A 56 -22.89 -22.69 1.87
C ASN A 56 -21.89 -23.79 1.48
N LEU A 57 -22.14 -24.48 0.36
CA LEU A 57 -21.24 -25.50 -0.17
C LEU A 57 -19.96 -24.86 -0.70
N LEU A 58 -20.10 -23.79 -1.50
CA LEU A 58 -18.96 -23.03 -2.04
C LEU A 58 -18.08 -22.44 -0.94
N SER A 59 -18.69 -21.92 0.14
CA SER A 59 -17.97 -21.42 1.31
C SER A 59 -17.16 -22.53 2.00
N THR A 60 -17.71 -23.74 2.08
CA THR A 60 -17.01 -24.89 2.67
C THR A 60 -15.84 -25.34 1.81
N ILE A 61 -16.03 -25.36 0.49
CA ILE A 61 -14.97 -25.68 -0.48
C ILE A 61 -13.86 -24.63 -0.41
N LYS A 62 -14.21 -23.32 -0.40
CA LYS A 62 -13.25 -22.21 -0.23
C LYS A 62 -12.39 -22.40 1.02
N LYS A 63 -13.00 -22.72 2.16
CA LYS A 63 -12.27 -22.99 3.43
C LYS A 63 -11.34 -24.21 3.33
N LYS A 64 -11.78 -25.29 2.68
CA LYS A 64 -10.95 -26.48 2.47
C LYS A 64 -9.74 -26.17 1.57
N ILE A 65 -9.96 -25.46 0.47
CA ILE A 65 -8.90 -25.05 -0.46
C ILE A 65 -7.90 -24.11 0.22
N GLN A 66 -8.38 -23.13 0.98
CA GLN A 66 -7.52 -22.24 1.78
C GLN A 66 -6.66 -23.02 2.77
N THR A 67 -7.24 -24.04 3.41
CA THR A 67 -6.51 -24.92 4.34
C THR A 67 -5.46 -25.75 3.61
N SER A 68 -5.79 -26.34 2.45
CA SER A 68 -4.87 -27.16 1.68
C SER A 68 -3.71 -26.37 1.04
N LEU A 69 -3.96 -25.12 0.64
CA LEU A 69 -2.95 -24.23 0.07
C LEU A 69 -2.07 -23.57 1.15
N GLY A 70 -2.35 -23.80 2.43
CA GLY A 70 -1.67 -23.09 3.53
C GLY A 70 -1.96 -21.58 3.56
N THR A 71 -2.87 -21.10 2.71
CA THR A 71 -3.35 -19.72 2.67
C THR A 71 -4.43 -19.53 3.74
N ARG A 72 -4.05 -19.75 5.00
CA ARG A 72 -4.94 -19.46 6.13
C ARG A 72 -5.31 -17.98 6.08
N TYR A 73 -6.59 -17.71 6.33
CA TYR A 73 -7.12 -16.38 6.54
C TYR A 73 -6.17 -15.58 7.45
N ARG A 74 -5.48 -14.59 6.88
CA ARG A 74 -4.71 -13.63 7.68
C ARG A 74 -5.74 -12.85 8.49
N GLY A 75 -5.64 -12.94 9.81
CA GLY A 75 -6.62 -12.34 10.71
C GLY A 75 -6.80 -10.85 10.43
N ILE A 76 -7.98 -10.34 10.78
CA ILE A 76 -8.33 -8.91 10.76
C ILE A 76 -7.46 -8.10 11.75
N SER A 77 -6.70 -8.79 12.60
CA SER A 77 -5.60 -8.15 13.32
C SER A 77 -4.59 -7.65 12.29
N HIS A 78 -4.62 -6.35 12.02
CA HIS A 78 -3.57 -5.62 11.30
C HIS A 78 -2.27 -5.67 12.11
N THR A 79 -1.69 -6.85 12.30
CA THR A 79 -0.29 -6.98 12.67
C THR A 79 0.50 -6.57 11.45
N THR A 80 1.27 -5.50 11.57
CA THR A 80 2.21 -5.06 10.54
C THR A 80 3.07 -6.27 10.16
N PRO A 81 3.01 -6.73 8.91
CA PRO A 81 3.81 -7.86 8.50
C PRO A 81 5.29 -7.49 8.65
N ASP A 82 6.08 -8.42 9.18
CA ASP A 82 7.52 -8.23 9.22
C ASP A 82 8.06 -8.20 7.79
N THR A 83 8.62 -7.05 7.39
CA THR A 83 9.15 -6.81 6.05
C THR A 83 10.68 -6.92 6.01
N SER A 84 11.33 -7.25 7.11
CA SER A 84 12.80 -7.33 7.21
C SER A 84 13.41 -8.22 6.13
N ASP A 85 12.86 -9.41 5.92
CA ASP A 85 13.32 -10.35 4.88
C ASP A 85 13.20 -9.78 3.46
N LEU A 86 12.15 -9.01 3.18
CA LEU A 86 11.96 -8.38 1.87
C LEU A 86 12.97 -7.25 1.66
N VAL A 87 13.22 -6.46 2.70
CA VAL A 87 14.25 -5.41 2.67
C VAL A 87 15.62 -6.02 2.38
N TRP A 88 15.99 -7.11 3.04
CA TRP A 88 17.26 -7.79 2.80
C TRP A 88 17.35 -8.43 1.42
N LYS A 89 16.26 -9.00 0.90
CA LYS A 89 16.24 -9.50 -0.50
C LYS A 89 16.52 -8.40 -1.51
N VAL A 90 15.89 -7.22 -1.33
CA VAL A 90 16.14 -6.07 -2.20
C VAL A 90 17.57 -5.57 -2.03
N ALA A 91 18.06 -5.45 -0.80
CA ALA A 91 19.42 -5.00 -0.51
C ALA A 91 20.46 -5.92 -1.16
N ASN A 92 20.32 -7.24 -1.00
CA ASN A 92 21.22 -8.22 -1.60
C ASN A 92 21.15 -8.17 -3.12
N HIS A 93 19.95 -8.08 -3.71
CA HIS A 93 19.81 -7.93 -5.16
C HIS A 93 20.45 -6.64 -5.69
N CYS A 94 20.33 -5.53 -4.96
CA CYS A 94 21.01 -4.28 -5.30
C CYS A 94 22.54 -4.43 -5.23
N GLN A 95 23.05 -5.19 -4.27
CA GLN A 95 24.48 -5.48 -4.09
C GLN A 95 25.02 -6.41 -5.19
N ASP A 96 24.33 -7.52 -5.46
CA ASP A 96 24.72 -8.52 -6.47
C ASP A 96 24.82 -7.89 -7.87
N HIS A 97 23.89 -7.00 -8.20
CA HIS A 97 23.88 -6.27 -9.46
C HIS A 97 24.78 -5.02 -9.47
N GLY A 98 25.43 -4.71 -8.35
CA GLY A 98 26.25 -3.51 -8.18
C GLY A 98 25.49 -2.24 -8.53
N LEU A 99 24.19 -2.16 -8.22
CA LEU A 99 23.34 -1.02 -8.59
C LEU A 99 23.84 0.28 -7.96
N GLN A 100 24.42 0.19 -6.76
CA GLN A 100 24.97 1.32 -6.00
C GLN A 100 26.42 1.68 -6.38
N GLU A 101 27.08 0.89 -7.24
CA GLU A 101 28.44 1.19 -7.69
C GLU A 101 28.42 2.04 -8.98
N PHE A 102 29.25 3.08 -9.01
CA PHE A 102 29.47 3.84 -10.24
C PHE A 102 30.28 3.00 -11.23
N ARG A 103 29.65 2.59 -12.34
CA ARG A 103 30.30 1.86 -13.43
C ARG A 103 30.26 2.71 -14.70
N PRO A 104 31.42 3.23 -15.18
CA PRO A 104 31.44 4.18 -16.29
C PRO A 104 30.89 3.59 -17.60
N GLY A 105 30.95 2.26 -17.78
CA GLY A 105 30.46 1.56 -18.96
C GLY A 105 29.05 0.95 -18.85
N ARG A 106 28.22 1.35 -17.86
CA ARG A 106 26.83 0.85 -17.76
C ARG A 106 25.98 1.39 -18.93
N GLU A 107 25.15 0.54 -19.55
CA GLU A 107 24.21 0.99 -20.57
C GLU A 107 23.32 2.11 -20.03
N HIS A 108 23.05 3.13 -20.85
CA HIS A 108 22.29 4.34 -20.50
C HIS A 108 22.89 5.25 -19.42
N ASN A 109 24.15 5.05 -19.00
CA ASN A 109 24.81 5.93 -18.02
C ASN A 109 24.90 7.40 -18.48
N ALA A 110 25.01 7.65 -19.78
CA ALA A 110 25.08 9.01 -20.33
C ALA A 110 23.79 9.84 -20.14
N LEU A 111 22.65 9.20 -19.88
CA LEU A 111 21.38 9.87 -19.60
C LEU A 111 21.15 10.10 -18.10
N GLN A 112 21.96 9.47 -17.24
CA GLN A 112 21.80 9.52 -15.80
C GLN A 112 22.59 10.70 -15.23
N LYS A 113 21.91 11.59 -14.50
CA LYS A 113 22.57 12.64 -13.71
C LYS A 113 23.23 11.98 -12.49
N CYS A 114 24.49 12.33 -12.22
CA CYS A 114 25.17 11.86 -11.02
C CYS A 114 24.43 12.40 -9.78
N ILE A 115 24.00 11.50 -8.89
CA ILE A 115 23.38 11.90 -7.62
C ILE A 115 24.52 12.34 -6.70
N PRO A 116 24.56 13.60 -6.25
CA PRO A 116 25.60 14.05 -5.34
C PRO A 116 25.44 13.37 -3.98
N ASP A 117 26.55 13.15 -3.29
CA ASP A 117 26.53 12.63 -1.92
C ASP A 117 25.79 13.63 -1.01
N ILE A 118 24.59 13.24 -0.58
CA ILE A 118 23.69 14.09 0.20
C ILE A 118 24.31 14.44 1.57
N LEU A 119 25.13 13.55 2.14
CA LEU A 119 25.82 13.84 3.40
C LEU A 119 26.96 14.84 3.18
N ALA A 120 27.76 14.66 2.14
CA ALA A 120 28.82 15.61 1.80
C ALA A 120 28.23 17.00 1.47
N VAL A 121 27.21 17.06 0.61
CA VAL A 121 26.54 18.32 0.26
C VAL A 121 25.86 18.93 1.48
N GLY A 122 25.20 18.12 2.32
CA GLY A 122 24.55 18.58 3.55
C GLY A 122 25.56 19.15 4.56
N THR A 123 26.69 18.49 4.77
CA THR A 123 27.76 19.00 5.66
C THR A 123 28.36 20.29 5.11
N GLN A 124 28.62 20.37 3.81
CA GLN A 124 29.12 21.59 3.18
C GLN A 124 28.12 22.74 3.34
N LYS A 125 26.82 22.51 3.08
CA LYS A 125 25.76 23.51 3.26
C LYS A 125 25.65 23.97 4.71
N LEU A 126 25.78 23.05 5.67
CA LEU A 126 25.73 23.38 7.09
C LEU A 126 26.93 24.25 7.50
N LEU A 127 28.14 23.92 7.02
CA LEU A 127 29.35 24.68 7.28
C LEU A 127 29.38 26.04 6.57
N SER A 128 28.77 26.16 5.39
CA SER A 128 28.67 27.42 4.64
C SER A 128 27.52 28.31 5.10
N SER A 129 26.51 27.74 5.78
CA SER A 129 25.39 28.50 6.33
C SER A 129 25.82 29.32 7.55
N THR A 130 25.25 30.52 7.69
CA THR A 130 25.44 31.31 8.91
C THR A 130 24.54 30.77 10.03
N LEU A 131 24.93 30.99 11.29
CA LEU A 131 24.12 30.56 12.45
C LEU A 131 22.69 31.16 12.42
N GLY A 132 22.53 32.32 11.78
CA GLY A 132 21.24 32.97 11.56
C GLY A 132 20.33 32.19 10.60
N THR A 133 20.83 31.78 9.43
CA THR A 133 20.07 31.00 8.44
C THR A 133 19.78 29.59 8.95
N PHE A 134 20.74 28.96 9.62
CA PHE A 134 20.54 27.66 10.27
C PHE A 134 19.41 27.69 11.31
N ASN A 135 19.37 28.71 12.18
CA ASN A 135 18.33 28.84 13.20
C ASN A 135 16.93 29.09 12.61
N LYS A 136 16.85 29.81 11.48
CA LYS A 136 15.59 29.99 10.73
C LYS A 136 15.11 28.67 10.12
N GLN A 137 15.99 27.94 9.42
CA GLN A 137 15.68 26.65 8.81
C GLN A 137 15.26 25.61 9.87
N ARG A 138 15.96 25.57 11.01
CA ARG A 138 15.59 24.70 12.13
C ARG A 138 14.20 25.01 12.67
N LYS A 139 13.85 26.30 12.81
CA LYS A 139 12.50 26.70 13.24
C LYS A 139 11.44 26.26 12.21
N SER A 140 11.69 26.47 10.93
CA SER A 140 10.81 26.04 9.84
C SER A 140 10.58 24.52 9.84
N LEU A 141 11.64 23.73 10.02
CA LEU A 141 11.58 22.27 10.14
C LEU A 141 10.73 21.80 11.34
N VAL A 142 10.81 22.51 12.47
CA VAL A 142 10.06 22.17 13.68
C VAL A 142 8.60 22.60 13.59
N THR A 143 8.31 23.74 12.95
CA THR A 143 6.95 24.30 12.87
C THR A 143 6.18 23.86 11.62
N GLY A 144 6.85 23.26 10.63
CA GLY A 144 6.24 22.83 9.36
C GLY A 144 5.79 23.98 8.46
N ILE A 145 6.17 25.21 8.77
CA ILE A 145 5.83 26.42 8.01
C ILE A 145 7.09 26.88 7.28
N VAL A 146 7.02 26.99 5.96
CA VAL A 146 8.09 27.56 5.14
C VAL A 146 8.17 29.06 5.48
N VAL A 147 9.31 29.49 6.01
CA VAL A 147 9.59 30.91 6.21
C VAL A 147 10.10 31.41 4.85
N GLU A 148 9.34 32.28 4.18
CA GLU A 148 9.80 32.95 2.96
C GLU A 148 11.03 33.80 3.31
N ASP A 149 12.21 33.37 2.85
CA ASP A 149 13.39 34.23 2.85
C ASP A 149 13.30 35.18 1.65
N THR A 150 13.41 36.48 1.92
CA THR A 150 13.48 37.58 0.93
C THR A 150 14.83 37.66 0.21
N GLU A 151 15.75 36.76 0.51
CA GLU A 151 17.01 36.60 -0.22
C GLU A 151 16.85 35.36 -1.11
N ILE A 152 16.95 35.57 -2.41
CA ILE A 152 16.87 34.52 -3.42
C ILE A 152 18.07 33.59 -3.22
N GLU A 153 17.93 32.60 -2.34
CA GLU A 153 18.69 31.37 -2.46
C GLU A 153 18.14 30.68 -3.71
N LEU A 154 18.85 30.83 -4.83
CA LEU A 154 18.68 29.93 -5.97
C LEU A 154 18.78 28.51 -5.41
N ASP A 155 17.68 27.77 -5.50
CA ASP A 155 17.63 26.35 -5.15
C ASP A 155 18.54 25.60 -6.13
N GLU A 156 19.84 25.57 -5.84
CA GLU A 156 20.86 24.77 -6.51
C GLU A 156 20.77 23.29 -6.06
N GLY A 157 19.57 22.81 -5.76
CA GLY A 157 19.29 21.38 -5.73
C GLY A 157 19.30 20.86 -7.17
N PRO A 158 19.97 19.72 -7.48
CA PRO A 158 19.79 19.11 -8.78
C PRO A 158 18.31 18.77 -8.93
N GLU A 159 17.68 19.27 -10.00
CA GLU A 159 16.31 18.92 -10.37
C GLU A 159 16.12 17.41 -10.23
N LEU A 160 15.26 17.00 -9.29
CA LEU A 160 14.86 15.61 -9.15
C LEU A 160 14.27 15.17 -10.49
N GLY A 161 14.98 14.31 -11.22
CA GLY A 161 14.63 13.86 -12.56
C GLY A 161 13.41 12.96 -12.65
N ILE A 162 12.39 13.18 -11.82
CA ILE A 162 11.10 12.53 -11.93
C ILE A 162 10.19 13.45 -12.73
N THR A 163 10.25 13.30 -14.05
CA THR A 163 9.25 13.89 -14.95
C THR A 163 8.06 12.93 -15.01
N PHE A 164 6.90 13.36 -14.52
CA PHE A 164 5.63 12.70 -14.86
C PHE A 164 5.22 13.21 -16.23
N SER A 165 5.45 12.44 -17.29
CA SER A 165 4.70 12.65 -18.54
C SER A 165 3.29 12.10 -18.30
N MET A 166 2.28 12.97 -18.29
CA MET A 166 0.93 12.52 -18.59
C MET A 166 0.98 11.89 -19.98
N LEU A 167 0.73 10.60 -20.06
CA LEU A 167 0.46 9.97 -21.35
C LEU A 167 -0.81 10.62 -21.88
N ASP A 168 -0.68 11.31 -23.01
CA ASP A 168 -1.81 11.80 -23.78
C ASP A 168 -2.72 10.60 -24.06
N VAL A 169 -3.92 10.67 -23.51
CA VAL A 169 -5.01 9.75 -23.84
C VAL A 169 -5.55 10.25 -25.18
N ASP A 170 -5.07 9.65 -26.26
CA ASP A 170 -5.64 9.86 -27.60
C ASP A 170 -7.11 9.43 -27.60
N GLU A 171 -7.98 10.33 -28.10
CA GLU A 171 -9.40 10.11 -28.42
C GLU A 171 -9.62 9.06 -29.52
#